data_AF-A0A0N5A2R7-F1
#
_entry.id   AF-A0A0N5A2R7-F1
#
_cell.length_a   1.000
_cell.length_b   1.000
_cell.length_c   1.000
_cell.angle_alpha   90.00
_cell.angle_beta   90.00
_cell.angle_gamma   90.00
#
_symmetry.space_group_name_H-M   'P 1'
#
loop_
_entity.id
_entity.type
_entity.pdbx_description
1 polymer ?
#
loop_
_entity_poly.entity_id
_entity_poly.type
_entity_poly.pdbx_seq_one_letter_code
_entity_poly.pdbx_strand_id
1 'polypeptide(L)'
;MDSSNRRCFGVRGKKSSHSPERSLSNSDFFKQVPDDVRDNISQIVKDDNLSLNERQCHIDNLMKDQNDEVKTSYHEYKSQMDSMKQHGREKTDDYYNNLSDKAKPYFNQMKDLHENRDIKESDKHGKLREIYDSIDDNSARRELDHMLRIKELH
;
A
#
# COMPACT_ATOMS: atom_id res chain seq x y z
N MET A 1 -50.98 15.87 15.46
CA MET A 1 -50.71 14.42 15.39
C MET A 1 -49.92 14.19 14.11
N ASP A 2 -48.63 14.51 14.06
CA ASP A 2 -47.50 13.99 14.84
C ASP A 2 -47.04 12.59 14.37
N SER A 3 -45.75 12.53 14.04
CA SER A 3 -44.87 11.35 13.92
C SER A 3 -45.05 10.41 12.71
N SER A 4 -44.01 9.90 12.05
CA SER A 4 -42.55 10.03 12.17
C SER A 4 -41.92 9.33 10.94
N ASN A 5 -40.98 9.98 10.25
CA ASN A 5 -39.54 9.68 10.31
C ASN A 5 -39.07 8.44 9.49
N ARG A 6 -38.61 8.66 8.25
CA ARG A 6 -37.44 7.96 7.70
C ARG A 6 -36.53 8.98 7.02
N ARG A 7 -35.52 9.41 7.78
CA ARG A 7 -34.40 10.22 7.29
C ARG A 7 -33.61 9.40 6.29
N CYS A 8 -33.52 9.89 5.06
CA CYS A 8 -32.40 9.62 4.19
C CYS A 8 -31.16 10.19 4.88
N PHE A 9 -30.37 9.33 5.53
CA PHE A 9 -29.05 9.71 5.96
C PHE A 9 -28.16 9.84 4.72
N GLY A 10 -28.14 11.06 4.19
CA GLY A 10 -27.00 11.58 3.46
C GLY A 10 -25.83 11.67 4.43
N VAL A 11 -25.09 10.56 4.58
CA VAL A 11 -23.77 10.64 5.17
C VAL A 11 -22.88 11.25 4.10
N ARG A 12 -22.66 12.56 4.24
CA ARG A 12 -21.46 13.23 3.74
C ARG A 12 -20.26 12.43 4.29
N GLY A 13 -19.84 11.43 3.54
CA GLY A 13 -18.52 10.84 3.71
C GLY A 13 -17.52 11.94 3.42
N LYS A 14 -16.97 12.51 4.49
CA LYS A 14 -15.73 13.28 4.45
C LYS A 14 -14.79 12.50 3.53
N LYS A 15 -14.31 13.14 2.45
CA LYS A 15 -13.18 12.63 1.69
C LYS A 15 -12.03 12.51 2.69
N SER A 16 -11.87 11.34 3.28
CA SER A 16 -10.73 10.98 4.11
C SER A 16 -9.57 10.88 3.13
N SER A 17 -8.89 12.00 3.01
CA SER A 17 -7.91 12.26 1.98
C SER A 17 -6.55 11.79 2.49
N HIS A 18 -6.37 10.48 2.58
CA HIS A 18 -5.09 9.81 2.78
C HIS A 18 -5.07 8.58 1.87
N SER A 19 -5.00 8.85 0.57
CA SER A 19 -4.51 7.90 -0.44
C SER A 19 -2.98 8.02 -0.48
N PRO A 20 -2.24 7.00 -0.95
CA PRO A 20 -0.79 7.02 -0.93
C PRO A 20 -0.27 8.01 -2.00
N GLU A 21 -1.17 8.40 -2.92
CA GLU A 21 -1.05 9.53 -3.84
C GLU A 21 -0.63 10.84 -3.15
N ARG A 22 -1.01 11.08 -1.88
CA ARG A 22 -0.59 12.30 -1.15
C ARG A 22 0.84 12.26 -0.62
N SER A 23 1.42 11.08 -0.40
CA SER A 23 2.83 10.97 0.01
C SER A 23 3.77 10.94 -1.20
N LEU A 24 3.30 10.42 -2.34
CA LEU A 24 4.05 10.46 -3.61
C LEU A 24 4.10 11.88 -4.18
N SER A 25 2.98 12.61 -4.18
CA SER A 25 2.88 13.96 -4.79
C SER A 25 3.74 15.05 -4.14
N ASN A 26 4.32 14.83 -2.97
CA ASN A 26 5.03 15.87 -2.21
C ASN A 26 6.54 15.67 -2.13
N SER A 27 7.10 14.59 -2.67
CA SER A 27 8.56 14.41 -2.67
C SER A 27 9.22 15.41 -3.62
N ASP A 28 10.43 15.86 -3.28
CA ASP A 28 11.17 16.80 -4.13
C ASP A 28 11.48 16.21 -5.50
N PHE A 29 11.59 14.87 -5.60
CA PHE A 29 11.67 14.15 -6.86
C PHE A 29 10.49 14.47 -7.78
N PHE A 30 9.25 14.34 -7.31
CA PHE A 30 8.06 14.58 -8.15
C PHE A 30 7.87 16.04 -8.57
N LYS A 31 8.58 16.98 -7.95
CA LYS A 31 8.62 18.40 -8.35
C LYS A 31 9.65 18.68 -9.44
N GLN A 32 10.69 17.84 -9.55
CA GLN A 32 11.80 18.01 -10.49
C GLN A 32 11.61 17.22 -11.79
N VAL A 33 10.84 16.12 -11.78
CA VAL A 33 10.52 15.38 -13.01
C VAL A 33 9.59 16.20 -13.91
N PRO A 34 9.80 16.15 -15.25
CA PRO A 34 8.84 16.66 -16.22
C PRO A 34 7.43 16.06 -16.05
N ASP A 35 6.41 16.83 -16.42
CA ASP A 35 5.00 16.45 -16.24
C ASP A 35 4.65 15.13 -16.95
N ASP A 36 5.17 14.92 -18.16
CA ASP A 36 4.99 13.69 -18.95
C ASP A 36 5.62 12.47 -18.27
N VAL A 37 6.82 12.64 -17.69
CA VAL A 37 7.50 11.58 -16.94
C VAL A 37 6.75 11.26 -15.65
N ARG A 38 6.25 12.29 -14.95
CA ARG A 38 5.43 12.13 -13.74
C ARG A 38 4.14 11.37 -14.04
N ASP A 39 3.46 11.69 -15.14
CA ASP A 39 2.23 11.02 -15.54
C ASP A 39 2.50 9.55 -15.87
N ASN A 40 3.60 9.25 -16.57
CA ASN A 40 4.03 7.87 -16.83
C ASN A 40 4.33 7.10 -15.54
N ILE A 41 5.03 7.71 -14.58
CA ILE A 41 5.26 7.11 -13.25
C ILE A 41 3.93 6.82 -12.56
N SER A 42 2.98 7.76 -12.59
CA SER A 42 1.66 7.59 -11.98
C SER A 42 0.90 6.42 -12.59
N GLN A 43 0.95 6.26 -13.92
CA GLN A 43 0.33 5.14 -14.61
C GLN A 43 0.97 3.81 -14.21
N ILE A 44 2.31 3.73 -14.18
CA ILE A 44 3.04 2.52 -13.75
C ILE A 44 2.66 2.13 -12.32
N VAL A 45 2.60 3.10 -11.41
CA VAL A 45 2.28 2.84 -9.99
C VAL A 45 0.84 2.36 -9.81
N LYS A 46 -0.08 2.75 -10.70
CA LYS A 46 -1.50 2.37 -10.65
C LYS A 46 -1.83 1.11 -11.45
N ASP A 47 -0.89 0.54 -12.19
CA ASP A 47 -1.14 -0.65 -13.00
C ASP A 47 -1.11 -1.91 -12.15
N ASP A 48 -2.29 -2.44 -11.84
CA ASP A 48 -2.48 -3.65 -11.03
C ASP A 48 -2.01 -4.94 -11.72
N ASN A 49 -1.69 -4.88 -13.02
CA ASN A 49 -1.13 -6.01 -13.76
C ASN A 49 0.39 -6.13 -13.61
N LEU A 50 1.04 -5.14 -13.00
CA LEU A 50 2.47 -5.15 -12.74
C LEU A 50 2.74 -5.56 -11.29
N SER A 51 3.77 -6.39 -11.13
CA SER A 51 4.42 -6.67 -9.86
C SER A 51 5.26 -5.47 -9.40
N LEU A 52 5.65 -5.45 -8.12
CA LEU A 52 6.50 -4.38 -7.58
C LEU A 52 7.87 -4.33 -8.28
N ASN A 53 8.42 -5.47 -8.67
CA ASN A 53 9.67 -5.53 -9.44
C ASN A 53 9.50 -4.94 -10.84
N GLU A 54 8.42 -5.27 -11.55
CA GLU A 54 8.14 -4.71 -12.87
C GLU A 54 7.93 -3.19 -12.80
N ARG A 55 7.12 -2.71 -11.84
CA ARG A 55 6.93 -1.26 -11.62
C ARG A 55 8.27 -0.56 -11.38
N GLN A 56 9.12 -1.14 -10.52
CA GLN A 56 10.44 -0.60 -10.24
C GLN A 56 11.33 -0.56 -11.49
N CYS A 57 11.35 -1.63 -12.29
CA CYS A 57 12.10 -1.68 -13.54
C CYS A 57 11.61 -0.65 -14.56
N HIS A 58 10.29 -0.47 -14.71
CA HIS A 58 9.72 0.54 -15.60
C HIS A 58 10.12 1.96 -15.19
N ILE A 59 10.03 2.28 -13.89
CA ILE A 59 10.44 3.59 -13.36
C ILE A 59 11.96 3.77 -13.53
N ASP A 60 12.77 2.76 -13.18
CA ASP A 60 14.24 2.82 -13.36
C ASP A 60 14.62 3.05 -14.83
N ASN A 61 13.87 2.48 -15.78
CA ASN A 61 14.10 2.73 -17.20
C ASN A 61 13.71 4.16 -17.61
N LEU A 62 12.59 4.70 -17.13
CA LEU A 62 12.21 6.10 -17.38
C LEU A 62 13.27 7.09 -16.87
N MET A 63 13.94 6.76 -15.77
CA MET A 63 14.94 7.64 -15.15
C MET A 63 16.29 7.64 -15.89
N LYS A 64 16.61 6.62 -16.69
CA LYS A 64 17.90 6.54 -17.42
C LYS A 64 18.09 7.68 -18.42
N ASP A 65 16.99 8.13 -19.03
CA ASP A 65 17.00 9.15 -20.06
C ASP A 65 16.86 10.58 -19.50
N GLN A 66 16.71 10.72 -18.17
CA GLN A 66 16.57 12.02 -17.52
C GLN A 66 17.93 12.69 -17.28
N ASN A 67 17.89 13.98 -16.95
CA ASN A 67 19.08 14.74 -16.55
C ASN A 67 19.62 14.31 -15.18
N ASP A 68 20.85 14.74 -14.85
CA ASP A 68 21.54 14.32 -13.63
C ASP A 68 20.86 14.80 -12.34
N GLU A 69 20.19 15.96 -12.37
CA GLU A 69 19.44 16.48 -11.23
C GLU A 69 18.26 15.57 -10.88
N VAL A 70 17.45 15.20 -11.89
CA VAL A 70 16.32 14.28 -11.73
C VAL A 70 16.77 12.89 -11.28
N LYS A 71 17.87 12.39 -11.85
CA LYS A 71 18.46 11.11 -11.43
C LYS A 71 18.91 11.14 -9.97
N THR A 72 19.56 12.22 -9.55
CA THR A 72 20.03 12.39 -8.17
C THR A 72 18.84 12.40 -7.21
N SER A 73 17.81 13.20 -7.50
CA SER A 73 16.61 13.25 -6.68
C SER A 73 15.86 11.92 -6.63
N TYR A 74 15.85 11.16 -7.74
CA TYR A 74 15.31 9.81 -7.77
C TYR A 74 16.07 8.84 -6.85
N HIS A 75 17.40 8.89 -6.84
CA HIS A 75 18.22 8.07 -5.95
C HIS A 75 17.98 8.40 -4.47
N GLU A 76 17.89 9.69 -4.13
CA GLU A 76 17.55 10.14 -2.78
C GLU A 76 16.16 9.66 -2.36
N TYR A 77 15.19 9.79 -3.27
CA TYR A 77 13.83 9.29 -3.05
C TYR A 77 13.80 7.78 -2.79
N LYS A 78 14.51 6.96 -3.58
CA LYS A 78 14.62 5.51 -3.32
C LYS A 78 15.20 5.22 -1.94
N SER A 79 16.26 5.92 -1.55
CA SER A 79 16.89 5.77 -0.24
C SER A 79 15.92 6.11 0.91
N GLN A 80 15.18 7.22 0.77
CA GLN A 80 14.15 7.61 1.75
C GLN A 80 13.03 6.57 1.84
N MET A 81 12.56 6.06 0.70
CA MET A 81 11.53 5.03 0.66
C MET A 81 12.00 3.74 1.34
N ASP A 82 13.27 3.34 1.16
CA ASP A 82 13.82 2.15 1.80
C ASP A 82 13.97 2.34 3.31
N SER A 83 14.32 3.53 3.78
CA SER A 83 14.29 3.88 5.21
C SER A 83 12.87 3.81 5.79
N MET A 84 11.87 4.36 5.10
CA MET A 84 10.47 4.27 5.55
C MET A 84 9.96 2.83 5.57
N LYS A 85 10.33 2.00 4.59
CA LYS A 85 10.00 0.57 4.58
C LYS A 85 10.61 -0.12 5.79
N GLN A 86 11.85 0.19 6.15
CA GLN A 86 12.48 -0.39 7.33
C GLN A 86 11.75 -0.01 8.60
N HIS A 87 11.34 1.26 8.76
CA HIS A 87 10.52 1.66 9.90
C HIS A 87 9.13 1.00 9.90
N GLY A 88 8.55 0.75 8.72
CA GLY A 88 7.33 -0.03 8.56
C GLY A 88 7.48 -1.48 9.01
N ARG A 89 8.65 -2.10 8.79
CA ARG A 89 8.96 -3.46 9.25
C ARG A 89 9.00 -3.54 10.77
N GLU A 90 9.62 -2.57 11.42
CA GLU A 90 9.66 -2.50 12.90
C GLU A 90 8.24 -2.51 13.49
N LYS A 91 7.33 -1.68 12.96
CA LYS A 91 5.92 -1.68 13.39
C LYS A 91 5.19 -2.99 13.10
N THR A 92 5.54 -3.64 11.99
CA THR A 92 4.96 -4.93 11.60
C THR A 92 5.40 -6.03 12.56
N ASP A 93 6.66 -6.00 13.00
CA ASP A 93 7.21 -6.96 13.95
C ASP A 93 6.68 -6.73 15.37
N ASP A 94 6.50 -5.46 15.79
CA ASP A 94 5.81 -5.12 17.04
C ASP A 94 4.38 -5.67 17.06
N TYR A 95 3.66 -5.53 15.94
CA TYR A 95 2.31 -6.07 15.81
C TYR A 95 2.32 -7.60 15.87
N TYR A 96 3.25 -8.27 15.17
CA TYR A 96 3.43 -9.73 15.23
C TYR A 96 3.64 -10.27 16.65
N ASN A 97 4.45 -9.57 17.45
CA ASN A 97 4.74 -9.97 18.83
C ASN A 97 3.51 -9.89 19.75
N ASN A 98 2.53 -9.05 19.40
CA ASN A 98 1.28 -8.90 20.14
C ASN A 98 0.15 -9.83 19.65
N LEU A 99 0.37 -10.60 18.59
CA LEU A 99 -0.60 -11.58 18.10
C LEU A 99 -0.62 -12.84 18.95
N SER A 100 -1.79 -13.48 19.01
CA SER A 100 -1.92 -14.83 19.54
C SER A 100 -1.15 -15.84 18.69
N ASP A 101 -0.74 -16.96 19.30
CA ASP A 101 -0.03 -18.03 18.58
C ASP A 101 -0.86 -18.63 17.43
N LYS A 102 -2.19 -18.50 17.51
CA LYS A 102 -3.11 -18.90 16.43
C LYS A 102 -3.14 -17.91 15.26
N ALA A 103 -2.94 -16.61 15.51
CA ALA A 103 -2.97 -15.58 14.48
C ALA A 103 -1.62 -15.41 13.75
N LYS A 104 -0.50 -15.66 14.44
CA LYS A 104 0.87 -15.58 13.89
C LYS A 104 1.09 -16.32 12.56
N PRO A 105 0.66 -17.58 12.35
CA PRO A 105 0.91 -18.27 11.08
C PRO A 105 0.23 -17.58 9.89
N TYR A 106 -1.03 -17.16 10.06
CA TYR A 106 -1.75 -16.42 9.01
C TYR A 106 -1.15 -15.04 8.77
N PHE A 107 -0.72 -14.36 9.83
CA PHE A 107 -0.01 -13.09 9.70
C PHE A 107 1.26 -13.24 8.85
N ASN A 108 2.07 -14.27 9.12
CA ASN A 108 3.29 -14.51 8.35
C ASN A 108 2.98 -14.75 6.87
N GLN A 109 1.93 -15.53 6.56
CA GLN A 109 1.48 -15.70 5.17
C GLN A 109 1.07 -14.38 4.51
N MET A 110 0.34 -13.51 5.24
CA MET A 110 -0.04 -12.19 4.74
C MET A 110 1.16 -11.25 4.58
N LYS A 111 2.13 -11.32 5.49
CA LYS A 111 3.40 -10.57 5.43
C LYS A 111 4.21 -11.01 4.22
N ASP A 112 4.41 -12.30 4.04
CA ASP A 112 5.15 -12.88 2.91
C ASP A 112 4.50 -12.51 1.57
N LEU A 113 3.17 -12.60 1.48
CA LEU A 113 2.43 -12.18 0.29
C LEU A 113 2.63 -10.69 -0.02
N HIS A 114 2.68 -9.85 1.01
CA HIS A 114 2.88 -8.41 0.85
C HIS A 114 4.32 -8.05 0.46
N GLU A 115 5.30 -8.75 1.02
CA GLU A 115 6.73 -8.55 0.72
C GLU A 115 7.15 -9.20 -0.59
N ASN A 116 6.36 -10.12 -1.13
CA ASN A 116 6.62 -10.73 -2.43
C ASN A 116 6.55 -9.69 -3.56
N ARG A 117 7.70 -9.47 -4.20
CA ARG A 117 7.88 -8.44 -5.23
C ARG A 117 7.54 -8.92 -6.64
N ASP A 118 7.24 -10.20 -6.81
CA ASP A 118 7.00 -10.86 -8.10
C ASP A 118 5.52 -11.17 -8.35
N ILE A 119 4.68 -11.10 -7.30
CA ILE A 119 3.23 -11.24 -7.44
C ILE A 119 2.64 -9.91 -7.90
N LYS A 120 1.76 -9.98 -8.90
CA LYS A 120 0.99 -8.83 -9.40
C LYS A 120 0.03 -8.32 -8.34
N GLU A 121 -0.22 -7.02 -8.34
CA GLU A 121 -1.12 -6.42 -7.34
C GLU A 121 -2.55 -6.99 -7.44
N SER A 122 -3.03 -7.20 -8.67
CA SER A 122 -4.30 -7.87 -8.96
C SER A 122 -4.42 -9.27 -8.33
N ASP A 123 -3.33 -10.04 -8.31
CA ASP A 123 -3.31 -11.39 -7.74
C ASP A 123 -3.20 -11.40 -6.21
N LYS A 124 -2.66 -10.34 -5.60
CA LYS A 124 -2.50 -10.25 -4.14
C LYS A 124 -3.85 -10.26 -3.42
N HIS A 125 -4.85 -9.57 -3.96
CA HIS A 125 -6.18 -9.53 -3.34
C HIS A 125 -6.84 -10.91 -3.26
N GLY A 126 -6.70 -11.73 -4.31
CA GLY A 126 -7.20 -13.11 -4.33
C GLY A 126 -6.52 -13.97 -3.26
N LYS A 127 -5.18 -13.98 -3.26
CA LYS A 127 -4.38 -14.74 -2.29
C LYS A 127 -4.63 -14.29 -0.84
N LEU A 128 -4.82 -12.99 -0.62
CA LEU A 128 -5.12 -12.45 0.70
C LEU A 128 -6.49 -12.92 1.21
N ARG A 129 -7.50 -12.95 0.33
CA ARG A 129 -8.82 -13.49 0.64
C ARG A 129 -8.72 -14.98 0.98
N GLU A 130 -7.99 -15.77 0.20
CA GLU A 130 -7.79 -17.20 0.48
C GLU A 130 -7.19 -17.44 1.87
N ILE A 131 -6.15 -16.67 2.24
CA ILE A 131 -5.56 -16.75 3.58
C ILE A 131 -6.63 -16.41 4.64
N TYR A 132 -7.38 -15.32 4.45
CA TYR A 132 -8.38 -14.88 5.42
C TYR A 132 -9.55 -15.86 5.58
N ASP A 133 -10.02 -16.44 4.48
CA ASP A 133 -11.11 -17.41 4.47
C ASP A 133 -10.70 -18.73 5.15
N SER A 134 -9.42 -19.09 5.10
CA SER A 134 -8.86 -20.27 5.79
C SER A 134 -8.73 -20.16 7.32
N ILE A 135 -9.05 -19.00 7.89
CA ILE A 135 -9.01 -18.77 9.34
C ILE A 135 -10.31 -19.28 9.96
N ASP A 136 -10.28 -20.47 10.55
CA ASP A 136 -11.44 -21.03 11.27
C ASP A 136 -11.66 -20.36 12.64
N ASP A 137 -10.59 -19.83 13.26
CA ASP A 137 -10.66 -19.21 14.58
C ASP A 137 -11.07 -17.73 14.49
N ASN A 138 -12.29 -17.43 14.95
CA ASN A 138 -12.83 -16.08 14.98
C ASN A 138 -12.04 -15.10 15.85
N SER A 139 -11.30 -15.53 16.88
CA SER A 139 -10.44 -14.63 17.65
C SER A 139 -9.21 -14.24 16.84
N ALA A 140 -8.55 -15.21 16.19
CA ALA A 140 -7.42 -14.95 15.31
C ALA A 140 -7.82 -14.05 14.13
N ARG A 141 -9.01 -14.29 13.54
CA ARG A 141 -9.57 -13.46 12.47
C ARG A 141 -9.77 -12.00 12.90
N ARG A 142 -10.30 -11.78 14.12
CA ARG A 142 -10.50 -10.42 14.68
C ARG A 142 -9.20 -9.70 14.96
N GLU A 143 -8.18 -10.41 15.45
CA GLU A 143 -6.85 -9.84 15.66
C GLU A 143 -6.31 -9.29 14.33
N LEU A 144 -6.38 -10.08 13.26
CA LEU A 144 -5.85 -9.74 11.94
C LEU A 144 -6.65 -8.69 11.17
N ASP A 145 -7.93 -8.51 11.50
CA ASP A 145 -8.79 -7.48 10.88
C ASP A 145 -8.21 -6.06 11.07
N HIS A 146 -7.49 -5.82 12.16
CA HIS A 146 -6.83 -4.54 12.43
C HIS A 146 -5.68 -4.28 11.43
N MET A 147 -4.97 -5.31 10.96
CA MET A 147 -3.90 -5.17 9.96
C MET A 147 -4.46 -4.89 8.55
N LEU A 148 -5.57 -5.55 8.19
CA LEU A 148 -6.23 -5.34 6.90
C LEU A 148 -6.84 -3.94 6.79
N ARG A 149 -7.45 -3.43 7.88
CA ARG A 149 -8.00 -2.07 7.92
C ARG A 149 -6.94 -0.98 7.89
N ILE A 150 -5.71 -1.25 8.34
CA ILE A 150 -4.58 -0.32 8.19
C ILE A 150 -4.21 -0.18 6.70
N LYS A 151 -4.39 -1.22 5.87
CA LYS A 151 -4.05 -1.18 4.45
C LYS A 151 -5.16 -0.64 3.53
N GLU A 152 -6.43 -0.61 3.96
CA GLU A 152 -7.47 0.17 3.26
C GLU A 152 -7.33 1.70 3.47
N LEU A 153 -6.31 2.14 4.21
CA LEU A 153 -5.93 3.54 4.44
C LEU A 153 -4.58 3.92 3.82
N HIS A 154 -3.99 3.05 3.01
CA HIS A 154 -2.73 3.35 2.32
C HIS A 154 -3.02 3.54 0.85
#